data_AF-A0A0F9I0U6-F1
#
_entry.id   AF-A0A0F9I0U6-F1
#
_cell.length_a   1.000
_cell.length_b   1.000
_cell.length_c   1.000
_cell.angle_alpha   90.00
_cell.angle_beta   90.00
_cell.angle_gamma   90.00
#
_symmetry.space_group_name_H-M   'P 1'
#
loop_
_entity.id
_entity.type
_entity.pdbx_description
1 polymer ?
#
loop_
_entity_poly.entity_id
_entity_poly.type
_entity_poly.pdbx_seq_one_letter_code
_entity_poly.pdbx_strand_id
1 'polypeptide(L)'
;MPKRSKARVLALQIIFQLQGQSDDSLAKLDDFVKEAGLDASLSSYGRELALEAWANRSEADELIDKFAHDWRASSLPAGGLAILR
;
A
#
# COMPACT_ATOMS: atom_id res chain seq x y z
N MET A 1 -14.11 14.14 -1.29
CA MET A 1 -13.46 13.18 -0.37
C MET A 1 -12.59 13.93 0.63
N PRO A 2 -12.65 13.61 1.94
CA PRO A 2 -11.76 14.17 2.96
C PRO A 2 -10.29 13.91 2.63
N LYS A 3 -9.37 14.80 3.03
CA LYS A 3 -7.92 14.69 2.73
C LYS A 3 -7.34 13.31 3.10
N ARG A 4 -7.72 12.74 4.24
CA ARG A 4 -7.29 11.38 4.67
C ARG A 4 -7.76 10.26 3.74
N SER A 5 -8.96 10.39 3.16
CA SER A 5 -9.50 9.37 2.26
C SER A 5 -8.72 9.33 0.96
N LYS A 6 -8.35 10.50 0.41
CA LYS A 6 -7.49 10.59 -0.78
C LYS A 6 -6.08 10.04 -0.50
N ALA A 7 -5.54 10.27 0.69
CA ALA A 7 -4.23 9.76 1.07
C ALA A 7 -4.21 8.23 1.20
N ARG A 8 -5.28 7.62 1.72
CA ARG A 8 -5.42 6.15 1.75
C ARG A 8 -5.52 5.55 0.35
N VAL A 9 -6.24 6.20 -0.55
CA VAL A 9 -6.30 5.77 -1.96
C VAL A 9 -4.91 5.84 -2.60
N LEU A 10 -4.15 6.90 -2.34
CA LEU A 10 -2.75 6.98 -2.78
C LEU A 10 -1.91 5.85 -2.18
N ALA A 11 -2.03 5.59 -0.87
CA ALA A 11 -1.27 4.54 -0.20
C ALA A 11 -1.55 3.16 -0.79
N LEU A 12 -2.82 2.86 -1.07
CA LEU A 12 -3.28 1.65 -1.77
C LEU A 12 -2.62 1.48 -3.14
N GLN A 13 -2.61 2.55 -3.94
CA GLN A 13 -1.96 2.54 -5.26
C GLN A 13 -0.47 2.26 -5.14
N ILE A 14 0.19 2.88 -4.16
CA ILE A 14 1.61 2.68 -3.89
C ILE A 14 1.90 1.22 -3.50
N ILE A 15 1.18 0.67 -2.54
CA ILE A 15 1.36 -0.72 -2.07
C ILE A 15 1.14 -1.69 -3.23
N PHE A 16 0.09 -1.49 -4.04
CA PHE A 16 -0.18 -2.31 -5.21
C PHE A 16 0.96 -2.28 -6.23
N GLN A 17 1.53 -1.09 -6.49
CA GLN A 17 2.69 -0.95 -7.39
C GLN A 17 3.93 -1.65 -6.83
N LEU A 18 4.16 -1.59 -5.51
CA LEU A 18 5.27 -2.30 -4.86
C LEU A 18 5.12 -3.83 -4.95
N GLN A 19 3.90 -4.35 -4.84
CA GLN A 19 3.64 -5.79 -5.02
C GLN A 19 3.94 -6.28 -6.44
N GLY A 20 3.71 -5.45 -7.45
CA GLY A 20 3.94 -5.79 -8.85
C GLY A 20 5.41 -5.69 -9.29
N GLN A 21 6.27 -5.07 -8.48
CA GLN A 21 7.69 -4.95 -8.77
C GLN A 21 8.46 -6.06 -8.07
N SER A 22 9.25 -6.81 -8.85
CA SER A 22 10.15 -7.85 -8.33
C SER A 22 11.35 -7.28 -7.57
N ASP A 23 11.59 -5.97 -7.68
CA ASP A 23 12.57 -5.23 -6.90
C ASP A 23 11.83 -4.27 -5.95
N ASP A 24 12.24 -4.26 -4.67
CA ASP A 24 11.88 -3.31 -3.62
C ASP A 24 12.35 -1.87 -3.94
N SER A 25 12.11 -1.40 -5.17
CA SER A 25 12.64 -0.15 -5.69
C SER A 25 11.74 1.01 -5.26
N LEU A 26 11.85 1.35 -3.97
CA LEU A 26 11.31 2.58 -3.37
C LEU A 26 11.72 3.84 -4.16
N ALA A 27 12.78 3.77 -4.97
CA ALA A 27 13.23 4.84 -5.85
C ALA A 27 12.16 5.27 -6.89
N LYS A 28 11.39 4.32 -7.45
CA LYS A 28 10.33 4.64 -8.44
C LYS A 28 9.07 5.24 -7.80
N LEU A 29 8.98 5.15 -6.48
CA LEU A 29 7.84 5.58 -5.70
C LEU A 29 7.81 7.11 -5.56
N ASP A 30 8.99 7.72 -5.39
CA ASP A 30 9.11 9.17 -5.30
C ASP A 30 8.76 9.85 -6.64
N ASP A 31 9.07 9.21 -7.77
CA ASP A 31 8.67 9.69 -9.09
C ASP A 31 7.15 9.54 -9.30
N PHE A 32 6.57 8.40 -8.92
CA PHE A 32 5.13 8.19 -8.96
C PHE A 32 4.35 9.22 -8.14
N VAL A 33 4.81 9.52 -6.92
CA VAL A 33 4.16 10.51 -6.04
C VAL A 33 4.24 11.92 -6.63
N LYS A 34 5.35 12.27 -7.30
CA LYS A 34 5.48 13.55 -8.02
C LYS A 34 4.57 13.63 -9.24
N GLU A 35 4.50 12.56 -10.04
CA GLU A 35 3.65 12.48 -11.23
C GLU A 35 2.16 12.51 -10.91
N ALA A 36 1.76 11.97 -9.75
CA ALA A 36 0.36 11.98 -9.31
C ALA A 36 -0.23 13.40 -9.10
N GLY A 37 0.62 14.45 -9.06
CA GLY A 37 0.16 15.84 -9.00
C GLY A 37 -0.64 16.19 -7.74
N LEU A 38 -0.43 15.46 -6.65
CA LEU A 38 -1.17 15.62 -5.40
C LEU A 38 -0.56 16.72 -4.51
N ASP A 39 -1.41 17.35 -3.70
CA ASP A 39 -1.03 18.29 -2.65
C ASP A 39 0.06 17.67 -1.76
N ALA A 40 1.15 18.41 -1.50
CA ALA A 40 2.34 17.91 -0.81
C ALA A 40 2.06 17.29 0.57
N SER A 41 1.08 17.81 1.32
CA SER A 41 0.67 17.27 2.63
C SER A 41 -0.08 15.94 2.54
N LEU A 42 -0.74 15.74 1.40
CA LEU A 42 -1.53 14.57 1.07
C LEU A 42 -0.62 13.45 0.54
N SER A 43 0.37 13.86 -0.26
CA SER A 43 1.47 13.04 -0.74
C SER A 43 2.34 12.51 0.40
N SER A 44 2.69 13.33 1.40
CA SER A 44 3.52 12.88 2.52
C SER A 44 2.81 11.84 3.39
N TYR A 45 1.56 12.09 3.79
CA TYR A 45 0.81 11.16 4.65
C TYR A 45 0.48 9.85 3.93
N GLY A 46 0.08 9.90 2.65
CA GLY A 46 -0.19 8.68 1.88
C GLY A 46 1.08 7.85 1.64
N ARG A 47 2.22 8.51 1.41
CA ARG A 47 3.53 7.84 1.27
C ARG A 47 3.97 7.18 2.57
N GLU A 48 3.90 7.90 3.69
CA GLU A 48 4.25 7.37 5.01
C GLU A 48 3.42 6.13 5.34
N LEU A 49 2.09 6.21 5.16
CA LEU A 49 1.18 5.09 5.40
C LEU A 49 1.54 3.86 4.53
N ALA A 50 1.84 4.07 3.25
CA ALA A 50 2.22 2.98 2.36
C ALA A 50 3.55 2.33 2.74
N LEU A 51 4.55 3.14 3.14
CA LEU A 51 5.86 2.64 3.55
C LEU A 51 5.78 1.84 4.85
N GLU A 52 5.02 2.33 5.83
CA GLU A 52 4.80 1.60 7.09
C GLU A 52 4.03 0.30 6.84
N ALA A 53 2.97 0.30 6.03
CA ALA A 53 2.25 -0.90 5.67
C ALA A 53 3.13 -1.91 4.91
N TRP A 54 3.99 -1.43 4.00
CA TRP A 54 4.93 -2.29 3.27
C TRP A 54 5.99 -2.91 4.18
N ALA A 55 6.53 -2.14 5.12
CA ALA A 55 7.53 -2.60 6.08
C ALA A 55 6.96 -3.67 7.02
N ASN A 56 5.70 -3.53 7.43
CA ASN A 56 5.03 -4.46 8.34
C ASN A 56 4.17 -5.51 7.61
N ARG A 57 4.31 -5.65 6.28
CA ARG A 57 3.44 -6.50 5.46
C ARG A 57 3.40 -7.97 5.90
N SER A 58 4.51 -8.49 6.40
CA SER A 58 4.59 -9.88 6.85
C SER A 58 3.75 -10.13 8.10
N GLU A 59 3.77 -9.21 9.07
CA GLU A 59 2.91 -9.29 10.25
C GLU A 59 1.44 -9.13 9.86
N ALA A 60 1.14 -8.22 8.93
CA ALA A 60 -0.22 -8.07 8.40
C ALA A 60 -0.70 -9.35 7.69
N ASP A 61 0.15 -10.00 6.90
CA ASP A 61 -0.16 -11.27 6.22
C ASP A 61 -0.42 -12.41 7.23
N GLU A 62 0.36 -12.49 8.31
CA GLU A 62 0.12 -13.46 9.38
C GLU A 62 -1.23 -13.24 10.05
N LEU A 63 -1.63 -11.99 10.28
CA LEU A 63 -2.94 -11.65 10.82
C LEU A 63 -4.06 -11.98 9.82
N ILE A 64 -3.85 -11.71 8.54
CA ILE A 64 -4.80 -12.09 7.48
C ILE A 64 -4.98 -13.61 7.49
N ASP A 65 -3.90 -14.39 7.46
CA ASP A 65 -3.97 -15.86 7.47
C ASP A 65 -4.64 -16.42 8.74
N LYS A 66 -4.45 -15.74 9.88
CA LYS A 66 -5.05 -16.14 11.16
C LYS A 66 -6.56 -15.91 11.20
N PHE A 67 -7.03 -14.80 10.66
CA PHE A 67 -8.43 -14.37 10.82
C PHE A 67 -9.29 -14.60 9.58
N ALA A 68 -8.70 -14.68 8.39
CA ALA A 68 -9.39 -14.94 7.13
C ALA A 68 -9.39 -16.46 6.82
N HIS A 69 -10.31 -17.19 7.47
CA HIS A 69 -10.40 -18.66 7.41
C HIS A 69 -10.32 -19.26 6.00
N ASP A 70 -10.99 -18.66 5.01
CA ASP A 70 -11.03 -19.17 3.63
C ASP A 70 -10.15 -18.37 2.65
N TRP A 71 -9.48 -17.31 3.12
CA TRP A 71 -8.78 -16.35 2.26
C TRP A 71 -7.38 -16.07 2.81
N ARG A 72 -6.47 -17.04 2.59
CA ARG A 72 -5.05 -16.84 2.89
C ARG A 72 -4.49 -15.65 2.13
N ALA A 73 -3.53 -14.95 2.72
CA ALA A 73 -2.79 -13.87 2.10
C ALA A 73 -2.23 -14.29 0.73
N SER A 74 -1.70 -15.52 0.63
CA SER A 74 -1.19 -16.08 -0.63
C SER A 74 -2.23 -16.25 -1.75
N SER A 75 -3.51 -16.37 -1.38
CA SER A 75 -4.62 -16.63 -2.30
C SER A 75 -5.33 -15.35 -2.73
N LEU A 76 -5.10 -14.25 -2.01
CA LEU A 76 -5.74 -12.97 -2.26
C LEU A 76 -5.09 -12.27 -3.46
N PRO A 77 -5.90 -11.62 -4.33
CA PRO A 77 -5.34 -10.77 -5.37
C PRO A 77 -4.59 -9.59 -4.75
N ALA A 78 -3.57 -9.09 -5.46
CA ALA A 78 -2.73 -7.97 -5.03
C ALA A 78 -3.53 -6.76 -4.49
N GLY A 79 -4.60 -6.37 -5.19
CA GLY A 79 -5.47 -5.29 -4.72
C GLY A 79 -6.19 -5.58 -3.41
N GLY A 80 -6.59 -6.84 -3.16
CA GLY A 80 -7.19 -7.26 -1.89
C GLY A 80 -6.19 -7.24 -0.75
N LEU A 81 -4.97 -7.73 -1.00
CA LEU A 81 -3.86 -7.63 -0.05
C LEU A 81 -3.52 -6.19 0.31
N ALA A 82 -3.51 -5.29 -0.68
CA ALA A 82 -3.21 -3.87 -0.45
C ALA A 82 -4.29 -3.15 0.38
N ILE A 83 -5.53 -3.67 0.42
CA ILE A 83 -6.62 -3.13 1.26
C ILE A 83 -6.54 -3.64 2.69
N LEU A 84 -6.12 -4.89 2.87
CA LEU A 84 -6.10 -5.55 4.18
C LEU A 84 -4.84 -5.22 5.00
N ARG A 85 -3.74 -4.86 4.32
CA ARG A 85 -2.52 -4.33 4.92
C ARG A 85 -2.63 -2.83 5.17
#